data_AF-A0AAU6CTM6-F1
#
_entry.id   AF-A0AAU6CTM6-F1
#
_cell.length_a   1.000
_cell.length_b   1.000
_cell.length_c   1.000
_cell.angle_alpha   90.00
_cell.angle_beta   90.00
_cell.angle_gamma   90.00
#
_symmetry.space_group_name_H-M   'P 1'
#
loop_
_entity.id
_entity.type
_entity.pdbx_description
1 polymer ?
#
loop_
_entity_poly.entity_id
_entity_poly.type
_entity_poly.pdbx_seq_one_letter_code
_entity_poly.pdbx_strand_id
1 'polypeptide(L)'
;MTGFPDDRPGGVPDGPGAPRVPDGTGSPGGPGGPGAAGSPEVPGSLDGAGSPDPLEPLLRHPAPFLPAPPGSFERIRRKAARRRRARAAVGGSAAVAVIAGAFYLAGSLHTGGGDEVVGPPASSLRSTSAPAPTRTTTAPQAPESGTTGSPQTRPTPLAPAPTTTAGPTSTGSTPSAGATAPPAGTPMCTAGQLSAELSGGDAGAGNLYSYLVFTNTSKTACHLAGFPGLSLLDADGKQIGDPATREPVDYSVVVLKPGGNASDTVHTINHQGTCLPTSAQVRVYPPGSRASLVFPGQLTNCDNLLAITPLTAGRTGNPPS
;
A
#
# COMPACT_ATOMS: atom_id res chain seq x y z
N MET A 1 45.76 30.63 -70.24
CA MET A 1 44.77 30.78 -71.34
C MET A 1 43.72 29.73 -71.07
N THR A 2 42.48 29.96 -70.65
CA THR A 2 41.50 31.08 -70.63
C THR A 2 40.53 30.71 -69.47
N GLY A 3 40.14 31.53 -68.50
CA GLY A 3 39.22 32.68 -68.56
C GLY A 3 38.15 32.54 -67.44
N PHE A 4 38.00 33.61 -66.64
CA PHE A 4 37.04 33.98 -65.55
C PHE A 4 35.52 33.73 -65.85
N PRO A 5 34.52 34.02 -64.95
CA PRO A 5 34.44 34.01 -63.46
C PRO A 5 33.07 33.69 -62.76
N ASP A 6 33.11 33.71 -61.42
CA ASP A 6 32.21 34.23 -60.34
C ASP A 6 30.65 34.25 -60.35
N ASP A 7 30.16 34.02 -59.11
CA ASP A 7 29.04 34.62 -58.35
C ASP A 7 27.55 34.38 -58.67
N ARG A 8 26.87 33.61 -57.80
CA ARG A 8 25.75 34.02 -56.89
C ARG A 8 24.81 32.86 -56.53
N PRO A 9 24.53 32.63 -55.23
CA PRO A 9 23.28 31.98 -54.79
C PRO A 9 22.25 33.02 -54.31
N GLY A 10 21.06 33.04 -54.94
CA GLY A 10 19.84 33.64 -54.36
C GLY A 10 19.39 32.82 -53.15
N GLY A 11 18.72 33.35 -52.12
CA GLY A 11 17.75 34.42 -52.08
C GLY A 11 16.60 33.88 -51.22
N VAL A 12 16.63 34.16 -49.91
CA VAL A 12 15.65 33.73 -48.90
C VAL A 12 14.44 34.68 -48.95
N PRO A 13 13.18 34.18 -48.97
CA PRO A 13 12.02 35.04 -48.81
C PRO A 13 11.65 35.24 -47.33
N ASP A 14 11.71 36.51 -46.89
CA ASP A 14 11.10 37.01 -45.66
C ASP A 14 9.57 37.02 -45.75
N GLY A 15 8.89 36.51 -44.72
CA GLY A 15 7.43 36.56 -44.55
C GLY A 15 7.02 37.55 -43.44
N PRO A 16 5.90 38.28 -43.58
CA PRO A 16 5.53 39.36 -42.67
C PRO A 16 4.59 38.94 -41.52
N GLY A 17 4.72 39.61 -40.37
CA GLY A 17 3.56 40.10 -39.60
C GLY A 17 3.25 39.40 -38.27
N ALA A 18 3.85 39.89 -37.18
CA ALA A 18 3.37 39.69 -35.81
C ALA A 18 2.22 40.67 -35.46
N PRO A 19 1.20 40.27 -34.67
CA PRO A 19 0.19 41.20 -34.18
C PRO A 19 0.66 41.98 -32.93
N ARG A 20 0.41 43.30 -32.98
CA ARG A 20 0.67 44.31 -31.93
C ARG A 20 -0.31 44.22 -30.75
N VAL A 21 0.23 44.50 -29.57
CA VAL A 21 -0.46 44.88 -28.32
C VAL A 21 -1.02 46.30 -28.43
N PRO A 22 -2.21 46.61 -27.88
CA PRO A 22 -2.60 47.98 -27.60
C PRO A 22 -2.41 48.34 -26.11
N ASP A 23 -1.49 49.27 -25.85
CA ASP A 23 -1.49 50.13 -24.67
C ASP A 23 -2.43 51.32 -24.93
N GLY A 24 -3.25 51.67 -23.94
CA GLY A 24 -4.17 52.80 -23.99
C GLY A 24 -4.38 53.39 -22.60
N THR A 25 -3.50 54.33 -22.22
CA THR A 25 -3.64 55.20 -21.06
C THR A 25 -4.50 56.43 -21.38
N GLY A 26 -5.39 56.80 -20.46
CA GLY A 26 -6.10 58.09 -20.48
C GLY A 26 -6.93 58.33 -19.22
N SER A 27 -6.32 58.98 -18.22
CA SER A 27 -6.95 59.53 -17.01
C SER A 27 -7.53 60.94 -17.29
N PRO A 28 -8.47 61.47 -16.48
CA PRO A 28 -8.04 62.54 -15.57
C PRO A 28 -8.78 62.61 -14.21
N GLY A 29 -8.05 63.09 -13.18
CA GLY A 29 -8.47 64.17 -12.25
C GLY A 29 -9.41 63.87 -11.06
N GLY A 30 -8.90 64.00 -9.83
CA GLY A 30 -9.62 63.95 -8.53
C GLY A 30 -10.50 65.18 -8.20
N PRO A 31 -10.86 65.52 -6.92
CA PRO A 31 -10.07 65.33 -5.68
C PRO A 31 -10.84 64.90 -4.39
N GLY A 32 -10.06 64.44 -3.39
CA GLY A 32 -10.07 64.81 -1.96
C GLY A 32 -11.35 64.84 -1.07
N GLY A 33 -11.30 64.08 0.03
CA GLY A 33 -11.51 64.65 1.38
C GLY A 33 -12.68 64.13 2.24
N PRO A 34 -12.59 64.19 3.59
CA PRO A 34 -13.17 63.23 4.55
C PRO A 34 -14.36 63.79 5.37
N GLY A 35 -15.13 62.94 6.05
CA GLY A 35 -16.09 63.41 7.06
C GLY A 35 -17.03 62.35 7.62
N ALA A 36 -17.00 62.21 8.94
CA ALA A 36 -17.85 61.35 9.76
C ALA A 36 -19.25 61.94 10.02
N ALA A 37 -20.10 61.09 10.60
CA ALA A 37 -21.21 61.36 11.54
C ALA A 37 -22.63 61.02 11.04
N GLY A 38 -23.34 60.24 11.86
CA GLY A 38 -24.81 60.28 11.94
C GLY A 38 -25.52 58.92 11.98
N SER A 39 -25.57 58.27 13.14
CA SER A 39 -26.58 57.25 13.48
C SER A 39 -28.01 57.83 13.42
N PRO A 40 -29.05 56.97 13.48
CA PRO A 40 -29.55 56.63 14.81
C PRO A 40 -29.82 55.14 15.03
N GLU A 41 -29.54 54.72 16.27
CA GLU A 41 -30.02 53.49 16.88
C GLU A 41 -31.56 53.45 16.96
N VAL A 42 -32.12 52.24 16.82
CA VAL A 42 -33.33 51.82 17.52
C VAL A 42 -33.10 50.40 18.06
N PRO A 43 -33.44 50.11 19.33
CA PRO A 43 -32.99 48.90 20.03
C PRO A 43 -34.03 47.76 20.05
N GLY A 44 -33.53 46.53 20.24
CA GLY A 44 -34.15 45.55 21.14
C GLY A 44 -34.92 44.35 20.55
N SER A 45 -34.78 43.23 21.27
CA SER A 45 -35.57 41.98 21.26
C SER A 45 -35.01 40.85 20.39
N LEU A 46 -34.18 39.95 20.94
CA LEU A 46 -34.53 38.72 21.69
C LEU A 46 -35.23 37.65 20.85
N ASP A 47 -34.56 36.49 20.77
CA ASP A 47 -35.09 35.14 20.59
C ASP A 47 -36.01 34.86 19.39
N GLY A 48 -35.44 34.27 18.34
CA GLY A 48 -36.20 33.75 17.21
C GLY A 48 -35.54 32.50 16.64
N ALA A 49 -35.92 31.33 17.16
CA ALA A 49 -35.76 30.07 16.46
C ALA A 49 -36.32 30.24 15.04
N GLY A 50 -35.45 30.12 14.03
CA GLY A 50 -35.85 30.19 12.63
C GLY A 50 -36.93 29.15 12.36
N SER A 51 -38.16 29.63 12.15
CA SER A 51 -39.28 28.81 11.72
C SER A 51 -38.91 28.20 10.35
N PRO A 52 -39.00 26.87 10.16
CA PRO A 52 -38.71 26.26 8.87
C PRO A 52 -39.66 26.80 7.81
N ASP A 53 -39.09 27.17 6.66
CA ASP A 53 -39.79 27.77 5.53
C ASP A 53 -40.91 26.82 5.05
N PRO A 54 -42.19 27.22 5.08
CA PRO A 54 -43.32 26.34 4.75
C PRO A 54 -43.33 25.88 3.29
N LEU A 55 -42.44 26.41 2.45
CA LEU A 55 -42.34 26.08 1.02
C LEU A 55 -41.38 24.92 0.71
N GLU A 56 -40.51 24.53 1.65
CA GLU A 56 -39.53 23.45 1.44
C GLU A 56 -40.14 22.05 1.21
N PRO A 57 -41.28 21.68 1.83
CA PRO A 57 -41.97 20.42 1.55
C PRO A 57 -42.64 20.38 0.17
N LEU A 58 -42.98 21.53 -0.42
CA LEU A 58 -43.67 21.61 -1.70
C LEU A 58 -42.72 21.49 -2.91
N LEU A 59 -41.43 21.79 -2.71
CA LEU A 59 -40.42 21.68 -3.76
C LEU A 59 -39.79 20.27 -3.84
N ARG A 60 -39.88 19.46 -2.78
CA ARG A 60 -39.48 18.04 -2.81
C ARG A 60 -40.59 17.19 -3.41
N HIS A 61 -40.61 17.06 -4.73
CA HIS A 61 -41.37 15.99 -5.36
C HIS A 61 -40.70 14.65 -5.02
N PRO A 62 -41.39 13.71 -4.35
CA PRO A 62 -40.86 12.37 -4.17
C PRO A 62 -40.69 11.73 -5.55
N ALA A 63 -39.46 11.37 -5.90
CA ALA A 63 -39.21 10.62 -7.12
C ALA A 63 -39.98 9.29 -7.02
N PRO A 64 -40.89 8.98 -7.96
CA PRO A 64 -41.63 7.72 -7.93
C PRO A 64 -40.62 6.57 -8.06
N PHE A 65 -40.65 5.66 -7.09
CA PHE A 65 -39.83 4.47 -7.11
C PHE A 65 -40.29 3.61 -8.30
N LEU A 66 -39.53 3.64 -9.39
CA LEU A 66 -39.81 2.77 -10.53
C LEU A 66 -39.54 1.32 -10.10
N PRO A 67 -40.52 0.41 -10.22
CA PRO A 67 -40.28 -1.00 -9.95
C PRO A 67 -39.21 -1.51 -10.91
N ALA A 68 -38.23 -2.23 -10.38
CA ALA A 68 -37.17 -2.81 -11.20
C ALA A 68 -37.79 -3.73 -12.28
N PRO A 69 -37.40 -3.60 -13.56
CA PRO A 69 -37.95 -4.42 -14.63
C PRO A 69 -37.64 -5.91 -14.38
N PRO A 70 -38.60 -6.81 -14.67
CA PRO A 70 -38.43 -8.24 -14.46
C PRO A 70 -37.23 -8.77 -15.25
N GLY A 71 -36.36 -9.54 -14.61
CA GLY A 71 -35.20 -10.19 -15.24
C GLY A 71 -33.83 -9.53 -15.00
N SER A 72 -33.76 -8.29 -14.52
CA SER A 72 -32.51 -7.56 -14.24
C SER A 72 -31.56 -8.29 -13.25
N PHE A 73 -32.14 -9.00 -12.28
CA PHE A 73 -31.39 -9.73 -11.26
C PHE A 73 -31.24 -11.23 -11.53
N GLU A 74 -31.77 -11.76 -12.64
CA GLU A 74 -31.69 -13.21 -12.90
C GLU A 74 -30.25 -13.68 -13.10
N ARG A 75 -29.43 -12.91 -13.81
CA ARG A 75 -28.01 -13.24 -14.00
C ARG A 75 -27.26 -13.26 -12.66
N ILE A 76 -27.56 -12.31 -11.77
CA ILE A 76 -26.95 -12.22 -10.44
C ILE A 76 -27.41 -13.38 -9.56
N ARG A 77 -28.71 -13.70 -9.53
CA ARG A 77 -29.25 -14.86 -8.78
C ARG A 77 -28.69 -16.18 -9.29
N ARG A 78 -28.58 -16.38 -10.60
CA ARG A 78 -27.99 -17.60 -11.20
C ARG A 78 -26.50 -17.73 -10.84
N LYS A 79 -25.73 -16.63 -10.86
CA LYS A 79 -24.30 -16.61 -10.47
C LYS A 79 -24.13 -16.90 -8.97
N ALA A 80 -24.99 -16.33 -8.12
CA ALA A 80 -25.00 -16.60 -6.69
C ALA A 80 -25.38 -18.06 -6.36
N ALA A 81 -26.38 -18.62 -7.03
CA ALA A 81 -26.79 -20.02 -6.85
C ALA A 81 -25.69 -21.01 -7.27
N ARG A 82 -24.98 -20.75 -8.38
CA ARG A 82 -23.83 -21.57 -8.80
C ARG A 82 -22.69 -21.57 -7.77
N ARG A 83 -22.37 -20.40 -7.19
CA ARG A 83 -21.34 -20.30 -6.14
C ARG A 83 -21.71 -21.07 -4.87
N ARG A 84 -22.98 -21.05 -4.45
CA ARG A 84 -23.45 -21.84 -3.30
C ARG A 84 -23.37 -23.35 -3.55
N ARG A 85 -23.78 -23.82 -4.73
CA ARG A 85 -23.68 -25.24 -5.12
C ARG A 85 -22.23 -25.72 -5.22
N ALA A 86 -21.32 -24.89 -5.74
CA ALA A 86 -19.89 -25.21 -5.79
C ALA A 86 -19.27 -25.34 -4.40
N ARG A 87 -19.62 -24.47 -3.44
CA ARG A 87 -19.16 -24.56 -2.05
C ARG A 87 -19.68 -25.79 -1.31
N ALA A 88 -20.91 -26.24 -1.60
CA ALA A 88 -21.45 -27.47 -1.03
C ALA A 88 -20.77 -28.74 -1.56
N ALA A 89 -20.29 -28.74 -2.81
CA ALA A 89 -19.60 -29.89 -3.40
C ALA A 89 -18.16 -30.08 -2.88
N VAL A 90 -17.49 -29.02 -2.40
CA VAL A 90 -16.11 -29.07 -1.89
C VAL A 90 -16.05 -29.52 -0.41
N GLY A 91 -17.13 -29.37 0.36
CA GLY A 91 -17.18 -29.82 1.76
C GLY A 91 -17.51 -31.32 1.96
N GLY A 92 -18.03 -32.00 0.95
CA GLY A 92 -18.49 -33.39 1.06
C GLY A 92 -17.40 -34.46 0.91
N SER A 93 -16.23 -34.13 0.38
CA SER A 93 -15.16 -35.10 0.08
C SER A 93 -14.19 -35.36 1.26
N ALA A 94 -14.20 -34.54 2.31
CA ALA A 94 -13.28 -34.71 3.44
C ALA A 94 -13.80 -35.66 4.54
N ALA A 95 -15.12 -35.93 4.61
CA ALA A 95 -15.70 -36.74 5.69
C ALA A 95 -15.61 -38.27 5.46
N VAL A 96 -15.44 -38.73 4.22
CA VAL A 96 -15.41 -40.17 3.89
C VAL A 96 -13.99 -40.76 4.05
N ALA A 97 -12.94 -39.96 3.84
CA ALA A 97 -11.55 -40.44 3.93
C ALA A 97 -11.07 -40.71 5.37
N VAL A 98 -11.63 -40.01 6.37
CA VAL A 98 -11.23 -40.17 7.79
C VAL A 98 -11.80 -41.46 8.40
N ILE A 99 -12.98 -41.91 7.96
CA ILE A 99 -13.59 -43.14 8.50
C ILE A 99 -12.87 -44.39 7.98
N ALA A 100 -12.42 -44.42 6.72
CA ALA A 100 -11.70 -45.57 6.17
C ALA A 100 -10.28 -45.75 6.75
N GLY A 101 -9.59 -44.65 7.11
CA GLY A 101 -8.25 -44.71 7.70
C GLY A 101 -8.22 -45.27 9.13
N ALA A 102 -9.28 -45.05 9.91
CA ALA A 102 -9.36 -45.55 11.29
C ALA A 102 -9.56 -47.07 11.38
N PHE A 103 -10.26 -47.69 10.42
CA PHE A 103 -10.44 -49.15 10.39
C PHE A 103 -9.17 -49.91 9.95
N TYR A 104 -8.29 -49.30 9.16
CA TYR A 104 -7.05 -49.95 8.71
C TYR A 104 -5.94 -49.97 9.78
N LEU A 105 -5.95 -49.04 10.73
CA LEU A 105 -4.96 -48.99 11.83
C LEU A 105 -5.35 -49.83 13.05
N ALA A 106 -6.61 -50.26 13.18
CA ALA A 106 -7.08 -51.15 14.26
C ALA A 106 -7.00 -52.65 13.89
N GLY A 107 -6.79 -52.99 12.62
CA GLY A 107 -6.84 -54.38 12.13
C GLY A 107 -5.53 -55.17 12.15
N SER A 108 -4.39 -54.56 12.46
CA SER A 108 -3.06 -55.18 12.30
C SER A 108 -2.32 -55.52 13.60
N LEU A 109 -2.93 -55.31 14.77
CA LEU A 109 -2.30 -55.60 16.07
C LEU A 109 -3.29 -56.20 17.08
N HIS A 110 -3.92 -57.34 16.81
CA HIS A 110 -4.52 -58.16 17.88
C HIS A 110 -4.49 -59.66 17.50
N THR A 111 -3.36 -60.31 17.78
CA THR A 111 -3.27 -61.76 17.98
C THR A 111 -2.63 -62.00 19.35
N GLY A 112 -3.37 -62.67 20.24
CA GLY A 112 -2.97 -63.02 21.61
C GLY A 112 -3.39 -61.94 22.61
N GLY A 113 -4.19 -62.17 23.65
CA GLY A 113 -4.55 -63.39 24.36
C GLY A 113 -4.42 -63.08 25.86
N GLY A 114 -5.49 -63.28 26.63
CA GLY A 114 -5.45 -63.31 28.10
C GLY A 114 -6.23 -62.21 28.82
N ASP A 115 -7.23 -62.66 29.58
CA ASP A 115 -7.99 -61.98 30.65
C ASP A 115 -7.22 -60.95 31.49
N GLU A 116 -7.84 -59.78 31.73
CA GLU A 116 -8.03 -59.27 33.09
C GLU A 116 -9.14 -58.20 33.12
N VAL A 117 -10.19 -58.44 33.90
CA VAL A 117 -11.27 -57.49 34.22
C VAL A 117 -11.02 -56.96 35.63
N VAL A 118 -10.68 -55.68 35.80
CA VAL A 118 -10.94 -54.91 37.03
C VAL A 118 -11.18 -53.43 36.66
N GLY A 119 -12.31 -52.89 37.14
CA GLY A 119 -12.80 -51.53 36.90
C GLY A 119 -12.09 -50.41 37.70
N PRO A 120 -12.56 -49.16 37.54
CA PRO A 120 -11.83 -47.95 37.94
C PRO A 120 -12.09 -47.57 39.41
N PRO A 121 -11.20 -46.79 40.06
CA PRO A 121 -11.61 -45.98 41.19
C PRO A 121 -11.66 -44.49 40.87
N ALA A 122 -12.58 -43.87 41.62
CA ALA A 122 -13.15 -42.56 41.52
C ALA A 122 -12.21 -41.39 41.91
N SER A 123 -12.74 -40.21 41.62
CA SER A 123 -12.36 -38.87 42.08
C SER A 123 -11.72 -38.78 43.47
N SER A 124 -10.75 -37.88 43.60
CA SER A 124 -10.42 -37.23 44.88
C SER A 124 -10.11 -35.75 44.67
N LEU A 125 -10.85 -34.93 45.40
CA LEU A 125 -10.74 -33.48 45.52
C LEU A 125 -9.64 -33.08 46.52
N ARG A 126 -9.21 -31.81 46.40
CA ARG A 126 -8.45 -30.97 47.37
C ARG A 126 -6.96 -31.34 47.54
N SER A 127 -6.02 -30.40 47.58
CA SER A 127 -5.96 -29.29 48.55
C SER A 127 -4.93 -28.23 48.15
N THR A 128 -5.26 -27.00 48.53
CA THR A 128 -4.47 -25.76 48.45
C THR A 128 -3.33 -25.77 49.48
N SER A 129 -2.14 -25.29 49.12
CA SER A 129 -1.22 -24.67 50.09
C SER A 129 -0.42 -23.53 49.46
N ALA A 130 -0.46 -22.38 50.12
CA ALA A 130 0.20 -21.13 49.78
C ALA A 130 1.75 -21.19 49.86
N PRO A 131 2.49 -20.27 49.23
CA PRO A 131 3.93 -20.16 49.35
C PRO A 131 4.35 -19.24 50.52
N ALA A 132 5.39 -19.62 51.25
CA ALA A 132 6.09 -18.75 52.21
C ALA A 132 7.48 -18.36 51.66
N PRO A 133 8.00 -17.16 51.98
CA PRO A 133 9.20 -16.59 51.37
C PRO A 133 10.48 -16.85 52.19
N THR A 134 11.63 -16.86 51.54
CA THR A 134 12.93 -16.70 52.21
C THR A 134 13.76 -15.62 51.52
N ARG A 135 14.15 -14.62 52.32
CA ARG A 135 15.18 -13.63 52.01
C ARG A 135 16.54 -14.23 52.32
N THR A 136 17.58 -13.90 51.56
CA THR A 136 18.93 -13.76 52.12
C THR A 136 19.70 -12.68 51.37
N THR A 137 20.53 -11.99 52.14
CA THR A 137 21.09 -10.64 52.02
C THR A 137 22.59 -10.73 51.70
N THR A 138 23.10 -9.78 50.89
CA THR A 138 24.41 -9.06 50.91
C THR A 138 25.69 -9.83 51.31
N ALA A 139 26.82 -9.78 50.59
CA ALA A 139 27.80 -8.66 50.55
C ALA A 139 29.07 -9.03 49.70
N PRO A 140 30.03 -8.11 49.46
CA PRO A 140 30.83 -7.95 48.24
C PRO A 140 32.30 -8.43 48.33
N GLN A 141 32.97 -8.63 47.19
CA GLN A 141 34.44 -8.51 47.07
C GLN A 141 34.91 -8.07 45.65
N ALA A 142 35.73 -7.02 45.63
CA ALA A 142 36.80 -6.69 44.68
C ALA A 142 38.08 -6.46 45.55
N PRO A 143 39.32 -6.28 45.05
CA PRO A 143 39.81 -6.03 43.68
C PRO A 143 41.11 -6.84 43.33
N GLU A 144 41.93 -6.31 42.42
CA GLU A 144 43.33 -6.66 42.02
C GLU A 144 43.49 -7.41 40.68
N SER A 145 44.49 -7.18 39.82
CA SER A 145 45.43 -6.09 39.50
C SER A 145 46.34 -6.57 38.36
N GLY A 146 46.75 -5.66 37.45
CA GLY A 146 47.96 -5.74 36.60
C GLY A 146 47.87 -6.53 35.28
N THR A 147 48.64 -6.27 34.21
CA THR A 147 49.67 -5.27 33.88
C THR A 147 49.98 -5.39 32.37
N THR A 148 50.15 -4.23 31.70
CA THR A 148 51.06 -3.86 30.58
C THR A 148 51.61 -4.89 29.57
N GLY A 149 51.49 -4.56 28.27
CA GLY A 149 52.35 -5.07 27.20
C GLY A 149 52.07 -4.44 25.82
N SER A 150 53.04 -3.69 25.28
CA SER A 150 53.03 -2.85 24.05
C SER A 150 53.29 -3.66 22.73
N PRO A 151 53.30 -3.03 21.54
CA PRO A 151 53.00 -3.66 20.23
C PRO A 151 54.24 -4.24 19.51
N GLN A 152 54.04 -5.21 18.60
CA GLN A 152 55.07 -5.56 17.62
C GLN A 152 54.55 -6.20 16.31
N THR A 153 54.72 -5.43 15.24
CA THR A 153 55.25 -5.75 13.89
C THR A 153 54.82 -7.01 13.11
N ARG A 154 54.19 -6.72 11.96
CA ARG A 154 54.17 -7.37 10.63
C ARG A 154 55.21 -8.49 10.38
N PRO A 155 54.79 -9.56 9.68
CA PRO A 155 55.32 -9.79 8.33
C PRO A 155 54.23 -10.11 7.30
N THR A 156 54.47 -9.61 6.08
CA THR A 156 53.78 -9.97 4.83
C THR A 156 53.98 -11.44 4.48
N PRO A 157 52.97 -12.11 3.90
CA PRO A 157 53.26 -13.07 2.83
C PRO A 157 52.43 -12.85 1.56
N LEU A 158 53.03 -13.35 0.49
CA LEU A 158 52.70 -13.27 -0.94
C LEU A 158 51.35 -13.88 -1.33
N ALA A 159 50.79 -13.33 -2.41
CA ALA A 159 49.61 -13.81 -3.13
C ALA A 159 49.77 -15.21 -3.76
N PRO A 160 48.68 -15.99 -3.82
CA PRO A 160 48.44 -16.95 -4.90
C PRO A 160 47.25 -16.53 -5.79
N ALA A 161 47.38 -16.84 -7.08
CA ALA A 161 46.47 -16.54 -8.18
C ALA A 161 45.07 -17.19 -8.08
N PRO A 162 44.03 -16.65 -8.75
CA PRO A 162 42.69 -17.21 -8.74
C PRO A 162 42.57 -18.43 -9.65
N THR A 163 42.07 -19.55 -9.12
CA THR A 163 41.57 -20.68 -9.90
C THR A 163 40.08 -20.49 -10.17
N THR A 164 39.73 -20.45 -11.44
CA THR A 164 38.37 -20.35 -11.97
C THR A 164 37.65 -21.69 -11.81
N THR A 165 36.71 -21.78 -10.88
CA THR A 165 35.74 -22.89 -10.81
C THR A 165 34.43 -22.42 -11.43
N ALA A 166 34.10 -22.95 -12.61
CA ALA A 166 32.82 -22.78 -13.26
C ALA A 166 31.74 -23.54 -12.46
N GLY A 167 30.79 -22.80 -11.87
CA GLY A 167 29.55 -23.35 -11.30
C GLY A 167 28.46 -23.42 -12.37
N PRO A 168 27.57 -24.43 -12.34
CA PRO A 168 26.60 -24.67 -13.40
C PRO A 168 25.53 -23.58 -13.47
N THR A 169 25.22 -23.18 -14.69
CA THR A 169 24.14 -22.28 -15.08
C THR A 169 22.79 -22.91 -14.72
N SER A 170 22.15 -22.42 -13.66
CA SER A 170 20.75 -22.74 -13.37
C SER A 170 19.85 -21.90 -14.26
N THR A 171 19.49 -22.42 -15.44
CA THR A 171 18.41 -21.91 -16.28
C THR A 171 17.07 -22.28 -15.64
N GLY A 172 16.68 -21.53 -14.61
CA GLY A 172 15.34 -21.57 -14.02
C GLY A 172 14.46 -20.48 -14.61
N SER A 173 14.03 -20.63 -15.86
CA SER A 173 12.99 -19.76 -16.43
C SER A 173 11.62 -20.22 -15.92
N THR A 174 11.20 -19.71 -14.77
CA THR A 174 9.78 -19.73 -14.40
C THR A 174 9.04 -18.77 -15.33
N PRO A 175 7.97 -19.20 -16.04
CA PRO A 175 7.17 -18.28 -16.82
C PRO A 175 6.47 -17.30 -15.88
N SER A 176 6.92 -16.05 -15.86
CA SER A 176 6.17 -14.96 -15.25
C SER A 176 4.90 -14.76 -16.06
N ALA A 177 3.74 -14.80 -15.39
CA ALA A 177 2.48 -14.43 -15.98
C ALA A 177 2.58 -13.02 -16.62
N GLY A 178 2.32 -12.95 -17.92
CA GLY A 178 1.75 -11.80 -18.64
C GLY A 178 2.28 -10.39 -18.40
N ALA A 179 3.56 -10.15 -18.14
CA ALA A 179 4.08 -8.79 -18.11
C ALA A 179 4.38 -8.29 -19.54
N THR A 180 3.66 -7.28 -20.02
CA THR A 180 4.02 -6.56 -21.25
C THR A 180 5.39 -5.91 -21.06
N ALA A 181 6.34 -6.18 -21.95
CA ALA A 181 7.70 -5.63 -21.84
C ALA A 181 7.72 -4.09 -21.97
N PRO A 182 8.63 -3.39 -21.26
CA PRO A 182 8.79 -1.94 -21.37
C PRO A 182 9.29 -1.55 -22.77
N PRO A 183 9.02 -0.31 -23.24
CA PRO A 183 9.62 0.21 -24.46
C PRO A 183 11.15 0.19 -24.37
N ALA A 184 11.81 -0.24 -25.43
CA ALA A 184 13.27 -0.29 -25.50
C ALA A 184 13.88 1.08 -25.15
N GLY A 185 14.86 1.10 -24.25
CA GLY A 185 15.59 2.31 -23.85
C GLY A 185 15.00 3.12 -22.70
N THR A 186 13.83 2.75 -22.15
CA THR A 186 13.31 3.42 -20.94
C THR A 186 13.84 2.73 -19.68
N PRO A 187 14.62 3.39 -18.81
CA PRO A 187 15.14 2.77 -17.58
C PRO A 187 14.04 2.52 -16.55
N MET A 188 14.27 1.62 -15.59
CA MET A 188 13.38 1.49 -14.41
C MET A 188 13.48 2.74 -13.54
N CYS A 189 12.38 3.16 -12.93
CA CYS A 189 12.41 4.28 -11.99
C CYS A 189 13.18 3.87 -10.73
N THR A 190 14.10 4.74 -10.30
CA THR A 190 14.79 4.60 -9.01
C THR A 190 14.02 5.33 -7.92
N ALA A 191 14.21 4.94 -6.64
CA ALA A 191 13.53 5.62 -5.52
C ALA A 191 13.83 7.13 -5.46
N GLY A 192 15.05 7.56 -5.82
CA GLY A 192 15.42 8.99 -5.82
C GLY A 192 14.81 9.80 -6.96
N GLN A 193 14.19 9.17 -7.97
CA GLN A 193 13.46 9.84 -9.05
C GLN A 193 11.96 9.98 -8.74
N LEU A 194 11.50 9.41 -7.64
CA LEU A 194 10.10 9.33 -7.29
C LEU A 194 9.82 10.15 -6.03
N SER A 195 8.62 10.69 -5.92
CA SER A 195 7.97 10.95 -4.64
C SER A 195 6.82 9.97 -4.46
N ALA A 196 6.43 9.73 -3.21
CA ALA A 196 5.29 8.90 -2.87
C ALA A 196 4.39 9.63 -1.85
N GLU A 197 3.09 9.43 -1.98
CA GLU A 197 2.08 9.95 -1.05
C GLU A 197 0.93 8.96 -0.92
N LEU A 198 0.22 9.00 0.22
CA LEU A 198 -1.10 8.42 0.31
C LEU A 198 -2.11 9.50 -0.06
N SER A 199 -2.96 9.18 -1.03
CA SER A 199 -4.07 10.03 -1.45
C SER A 199 -5.39 9.50 -0.89
N GLY A 200 -6.50 10.03 -1.40
CA GLY A 200 -7.86 9.63 -1.03
C GLY A 200 -8.12 8.13 -1.16
N GLY A 201 -9.36 7.75 -0.93
CA GLY A 201 -9.69 6.35 -0.84
C GLY A 201 -11.18 6.10 -0.68
N ASP A 202 -11.56 4.85 -0.89
CA ASP A 202 -12.93 4.39 -0.75
C ASP A 202 -13.10 3.58 0.54
N ALA A 203 -14.32 3.57 1.07
CA ALA A 203 -14.66 2.76 2.23
C ALA A 203 -15.99 2.04 2.00
N GLY A 204 -16.08 0.78 2.42
CA GLY A 204 -17.31 0.01 2.24
C GLY A 204 -17.27 -1.38 2.86
N ALA A 205 -18.39 -1.79 3.46
CA ALA A 205 -18.58 -3.12 4.05
C ALA A 205 -17.43 -3.55 4.99
N GLY A 206 -16.95 -2.64 5.84
CA GLY A 206 -15.84 -2.90 6.78
C GLY A 206 -14.44 -2.81 6.17
N ASN A 207 -14.30 -2.47 4.90
CA ASN A 207 -13.02 -2.29 4.22
C ASN A 207 -12.69 -0.81 4.08
N LEU A 208 -11.40 -0.51 4.11
CA LEU A 208 -10.81 0.78 3.77
C LEU A 208 -9.83 0.56 2.62
N TYR A 209 -9.92 1.42 1.62
CA TYR A 209 -9.00 1.48 0.49
C TYR A 209 -8.34 2.85 0.50
N SER A 210 -7.04 2.91 0.27
CA SER A 210 -6.30 4.17 0.14
C SER A 210 -5.38 4.07 -1.07
N TYR A 211 -5.15 5.18 -1.77
CA TYR A 211 -4.30 5.14 -2.97
C TYR A 211 -2.87 5.55 -2.63
N LEU A 212 -1.93 4.63 -2.86
CA LEU A 212 -0.52 4.97 -2.82
C LEU A 212 -0.13 5.48 -4.21
N VAL A 213 0.35 6.72 -4.28
CA VAL A 213 0.64 7.42 -5.53
C VAL A 213 2.13 7.68 -5.61
N PHE A 214 2.77 7.16 -6.66
CA PHE A 214 4.12 7.54 -7.07
C PHE A 214 4.06 8.65 -8.12
N THR A 215 4.93 9.65 -7.97
CA THR A 215 5.13 10.72 -8.98
C THR A 215 6.57 10.71 -9.43
N ASN A 216 6.82 10.72 -10.75
CA ASN A 216 8.17 10.94 -11.28
C ASN A 216 8.53 12.43 -11.16
N THR A 217 9.41 12.76 -10.21
CA THR A 217 9.90 14.13 -9.96
C THR A 217 11.18 14.45 -10.73
N SER A 218 11.74 13.48 -11.44
CA SER A 218 12.93 13.65 -12.27
C SER A 218 12.61 14.28 -13.63
N LYS A 219 13.66 14.68 -14.36
CA LYS A 219 13.55 15.24 -15.72
C LYS A 219 13.54 14.16 -16.81
N THR A 220 13.66 12.88 -16.44
CA THR A 220 13.78 11.75 -17.38
C THR A 220 12.59 10.82 -17.26
N ALA A 221 12.13 10.28 -18.39
CA ALA A 221 11.13 9.21 -18.35
C ALA A 221 11.73 7.92 -17.79
N CYS A 222 10.94 7.19 -17.03
CA CYS A 222 11.30 5.89 -16.47
C CYS A 222 10.06 4.99 -16.42
N HIS A 223 10.21 3.71 -16.09
CA HIS A 223 9.07 2.80 -15.97
C HIS A 223 9.01 2.04 -14.64
N LEU A 224 7.80 1.64 -14.27
CA LEU A 224 7.48 0.80 -13.12
C LEU A 224 6.65 -0.39 -13.60
N ALA A 225 6.84 -1.57 -13.01
CA ALA A 225 6.07 -2.76 -13.36
C ALA A 225 5.89 -3.67 -12.15
N GLY A 226 4.64 -3.96 -11.80
CA GLY A 226 4.27 -4.84 -10.70
C GLY A 226 3.90 -4.10 -9.42
N PHE A 227 4.24 -4.70 -8.29
CA PHE A 227 3.79 -4.28 -6.96
C PHE A 227 4.89 -3.51 -6.23
N PRO A 228 4.55 -2.43 -5.51
CA PRO A 228 5.48 -1.88 -4.55
C PRO A 228 5.70 -2.85 -3.38
N GLY A 229 6.69 -2.56 -2.54
CA GLY A 229 6.69 -3.00 -1.15
C GLY A 229 6.08 -1.90 -0.30
N LEU A 230 5.33 -2.25 0.75
CA LEU A 230 4.78 -1.29 1.70
C LEU A 230 4.96 -1.82 3.12
N SER A 231 5.39 -0.95 4.03
CA SER A 231 5.48 -1.25 5.46
C SER A 231 5.05 -0.04 6.28
N LEU A 232 4.37 -0.29 7.38
CA LEU A 232 3.91 0.74 8.32
C LEU A 232 5.01 1.02 9.34
N LEU A 233 5.25 2.29 9.65
CA LEU A 233 6.24 2.70 10.65
C LEU A 233 5.61 3.58 11.73
N ASP A 234 6.11 3.47 12.95
CA ASP A 234 5.80 4.41 14.03
C ASP A 234 6.58 5.74 13.87
N ALA A 235 6.41 6.64 14.85
CA ALA A 235 7.06 7.96 14.83
C ALA A 235 8.59 7.88 14.90
N ASP A 236 9.14 6.82 15.51
CA ASP A 236 10.57 6.56 15.64
C ASP A 236 11.15 5.83 14.41
N GLY A 237 10.31 5.51 13.42
CA GLY A 237 10.70 4.82 12.19
C GLY A 237 10.82 3.31 12.34
N LYS A 238 10.35 2.73 13.45
CA LYS A 238 10.30 1.29 13.67
C LYS A 238 9.06 0.71 12.98
N GLN A 239 9.25 -0.46 12.37
CA GLN A 239 8.18 -1.13 11.65
C GLN A 239 7.08 -1.64 12.60
N ILE A 240 5.84 -1.44 12.18
CA ILE A 240 4.62 -1.94 12.80
C ILE A 240 4.11 -3.12 11.99
N GLY A 241 4.10 -4.31 12.60
CA GLY A 241 3.59 -5.53 11.99
C GLY A 241 4.36 -5.99 10.75
N ASP A 242 3.71 -6.88 10.00
CA ASP A 242 4.24 -7.43 8.75
C ASP A 242 4.11 -6.43 7.58
N PRO A 243 4.97 -6.51 6.55
CA PRO A 243 4.80 -5.76 5.32
C PRO A 243 3.51 -6.16 4.58
N ALA A 244 3.04 -5.28 3.70
CA ALA A 244 1.85 -5.52 2.90
C ALA A 244 1.99 -6.77 2.02
N THR A 245 0.91 -7.54 1.97
CA THR A 245 0.75 -8.67 1.06
C THR A 245 0.33 -8.20 -0.33
N ARG A 246 0.61 -8.99 -1.36
CA ARG A 246 0.25 -8.64 -2.75
C ARG A 246 -1.01 -9.36 -3.16
N GLU A 247 -1.96 -8.63 -3.72
CA GLU A 247 -3.11 -9.26 -4.36
C GLU A 247 -2.69 -10.00 -5.63
N PRO A 248 -3.22 -11.20 -5.90
CA PRO A 248 -2.84 -12.01 -7.06
C PRO A 248 -3.52 -11.53 -8.34
N VAL A 249 -3.14 -10.33 -8.80
CA VAL A 249 -3.67 -9.67 -10.00
C VAL A 249 -2.53 -9.45 -11.01
N ASP A 250 -2.81 -9.67 -12.30
CA ASP A 250 -1.86 -9.39 -13.37
C ASP A 250 -1.56 -7.89 -13.50
N TYR A 251 -0.41 -7.56 -14.08
CA TYR A 251 0.03 -6.16 -14.23
C TYR A 251 0.71 -5.91 -15.57
N SER A 252 0.71 -4.63 -15.96
CA SER A 252 1.41 -4.13 -17.13
C SER A 252 2.51 -3.14 -16.71
N VAL A 253 3.42 -2.85 -17.63
CA VAL A 253 4.41 -1.78 -17.44
C VAL A 253 3.71 -0.42 -17.51
N VAL A 254 4.02 0.45 -16.55
CA VAL A 254 3.64 1.85 -16.52
C VAL A 254 4.86 2.71 -16.80
N VAL A 255 4.81 3.53 -17.85
CA VAL A 255 5.86 4.50 -18.18
C VAL A 255 5.50 5.86 -17.58
N LEU A 256 6.37 6.39 -16.73
CA LEU A 256 6.24 7.69 -16.10
C LEU A 256 7.12 8.72 -16.81
N LYS A 257 6.48 9.65 -17.53
CA LYS A 257 7.13 10.90 -17.96
C LYS A 257 7.44 11.79 -16.74
N PRO A 258 8.30 12.82 -16.88
CA PRO A 258 8.43 13.86 -15.85
C PRO A 258 7.06 14.38 -15.42
N GLY A 259 6.78 14.39 -14.12
CA GLY A 259 5.49 14.75 -13.52
C GLY A 259 4.39 13.69 -13.64
N GLY A 260 4.65 12.55 -14.30
CA GLY A 260 3.69 11.47 -14.47
C GLY A 260 3.46 10.67 -13.18
N ASN A 261 2.28 10.04 -13.10
CA ASN A 261 1.83 9.30 -11.92
C ASN A 261 1.52 7.84 -12.19
N ALA A 262 1.85 7.01 -11.20
CA ALA A 262 1.35 5.65 -11.07
C ALA A 262 0.77 5.48 -9.67
N SER A 263 -0.28 4.67 -9.54
CA SER A 263 -0.87 4.38 -8.24
C SER A 263 -1.29 2.92 -8.09
N ASP A 264 -1.28 2.44 -6.86
CA ASP A 264 -1.89 1.21 -6.41
C ASP A 264 -2.92 1.49 -5.32
N THR A 265 -3.71 0.48 -5.00
CA THR A 265 -4.69 0.48 -3.93
C THR A 265 -4.11 -0.29 -2.75
N VAL A 266 -4.09 0.36 -1.58
CA VAL A 266 -3.79 -0.23 -0.28
C VAL A 266 -5.11 -0.61 0.38
N HIS A 267 -5.28 -1.87 0.77
CA HIS A 267 -6.48 -2.41 1.40
C HIS A 267 -6.21 -2.75 2.88
N THR A 268 -7.04 -2.18 3.75
CA THR A 268 -7.10 -2.50 5.19
C THR A 268 -8.55 -2.68 5.64
N ILE A 269 -8.74 -3.06 6.92
CA ILE A 269 -10.05 -3.17 7.56
C ILE A 269 -10.35 -1.88 8.32
N ASN A 270 -11.62 -1.48 8.36
CA ASN A 270 -12.10 -0.30 9.06
C ASN A 270 -12.09 -0.48 10.58
N HIS A 271 -10.91 -0.32 11.20
CA HIS A 271 -10.67 -0.26 12.65
C HIS A 271 -11.47 -1.26 13.50
N GLN A 272 -11.76 -2.42 12.93
CA GLN A 272 -12.51 -3.51 13.54
C GLN A 272 -11.55 -4.66 13.82
N GLY A 273 -11.87 -5.48 14.82
CA GLY A 273 -11.03 -6.60 15.21
C GLY A 273 -9.80 -6.17 16.02
N THR A 274 -8.71 -6.92 15.87
CA THR A 274 -7.45 -6.64 16.58
C THR A 274 -6.58 -5.73 15.73
N CYS A 275 -6.44 -4.48 16.15
CA CYS A 275 -5.64 -3.48 15.45
C CYS A 275 -4.24 -3.32 16.04
N LEU A 276 -3.26 -3.19 15.17
CA LEU A 276 -1.94 -2.66 15.51
C LEU A 276 -2.01 -1.13 15.69
N PRO A 277 -1.00 -0.50 16.33
CA PRO A 277 -0.93 0.96 16.38
C PRO A 277 -0.99 1.59 14.99
N THR A 278 -1.63 2.75 14.89
CA THR A 278 -1.67 3.54 13.65
C THR A 278 -0.26 4.01 13.28
N SER A 279 0.10 3.92 12.00
CA SER A 279 1.38 4.38 11.51
C SER A 279 1.50 5.90 11.57
N ALA A 280 2.70 6.40 11.86
CA ALA A 280 3.05 7.81 11.65
C ALA A 280 3.64 8.03 10.26
N GLN A 281 4.35 7.03 9.74
CA GLN A 281 5.02 7.07 8.46
C GLN A 281 4.80 5.76 7.69
N VAL A 282 4.91 5.83 6.37
CA VAL A 282 4.85 4.67 5.49
C VAL A 282 6.16 4.55 4.75
N ARG A 283 6.72 3.33 4.74
CA ARG A 283 7.89 2.98 3.93
C ARG A 283 7.43 2.24 2.69
N VAL A 284 7.84 2.72 1.51
CA VAL A 284 7.50 2.08 0.25
C VAL A 284 8.74 1.79 -0.59
N TYR A 285 8.71 0.69 -1.33
CA TYR A 285 9.76 0.25 -2.23
C TYR A 285 9.20 0.21 -3.66
N PRO A 286 9.69 1.03 -4.60
CA PRO A 286 9.26 0.94 -6.00
C PRO A 286 9.55 -0.44 -6.58
N PRO A 287 8.71 -0.97 -7.48
CA PRO A 287 8.98 -2.26 -8.12
C PRO A 287 10.37 -2.34 -8.75
N GLY A 288 11.10 -3.41 -8.45
CA GLY A 288 12.47 -3.63 -8.93
C GLY A 288 13.57 -2.84 -8.22
N SER A 289 13.23 -1.98 -7.25
CA SER A 289 14.18 -1.23 -6.42
C SER A 289 14.22 -1.76 -4.98
N ARG A 290 15.42 -1.80 -4.39
CA ARG A 290 15.60 -2.04 -2.94
C ARG A 290 15.78 -0.76 -2.12
N ALA A 291 15.89 0.40 -2.78
CA ALA A 291 15.84 1.68 -2.11
C ALA A 291 14.37 2.03 -1.80
N SER A 292 14.13 2.53 -0.59
CA SER A 292 12.80 2.92 -0.14
C SER A 292 12.59 4.43 -0.15
N LEU A 293 11.33 4.84 -0.24
CA LEU A 293 10.86 6.16 0.13
C LEU A 293 10.13 6.04 1.48
N VAL A 294 10.29 7.04 2.34
CA VAL A 294 9.54 7.15 3.60
C VAL A 294 8.86 8.49 3.62
N PHE A 295 7.56 8.51 3.89
CA PHE A 295 6.77 9.73 3.94
C PHE A 295 5.69 9.63 5.03
N PRO A 296 5.17 10.76 5.54
CA PRO A 296 4.10 10.76 6.54
C PRO A 296 2.83 10.10 5.98
N GLY A 297 2.21 9.23 6.75
CA GLY A 297 1.01 8.53 6.32
C GLY A 297 0.43 7.68 7.43
N GLN A 298 -0.89 7.77 7.59
CA GLN A 298 -1.62 7.05 8.62
C GLN A 298 -2.42 5.92 8.00
N LEU A 299 -2.04 4.70 8.36
CA LEU A 299 -2.75 3.46 8.08
C LEU A 299 -2.79 2.65 9.36
N THR A 300 -3.85 1.87 9.54
CA THR A 300 -4.00 0.94 10.65
C THR A 300 -4.21 -0.45 10.08
N ASN A 301 -3.32 -1.37 10.44
CA ASN A 301 -3.47 -2.78 10.10
C ASN A 301 -4.29 -3.46 11.21
N CYS A 302 -5.46 -3.96 10.87
CA CYS A 302 -6.32 -4.75 11.75
C CYS A 302 -6.50 -6.15 11.20
N ASP A 303 -6.52 -7.15 12.08
CA ASP A 303 -6.60 -8.58 11.77
C ASP A 303 -5.54 -9.05 10.76
N ASN A 304 -4.37 -8.39 10.77
CA ASN A 304 -3.26 -8.60 9.85
C ASN A 304 -3.62 -8.41 8.37
N LEU A 305 -4.70 -7.66 8.07
CA LEU A 305 -5.06 -7.29 6.71
C LEU A 305 -4.38 -5.97 6.30
N LEU A 306 -3.28 -6.14 5.57
CA LEU A 306 -2.63 -5.08 4.81
C LEU A 306 -2.26 -5.66 3.45
N ALA A 307 -2.99 -5.27 2.41
CA ALA A 307 -2.79 -5.75 1.05
C ALA A 307 -2.59 -4.59 0.08
N ILE A 308 -1.89 -4.87 -1.03
CA ILE A 308 -1.64 -3.92 -2.12
C ILE A 308 -1.87 -4.56 -3.47
N THR A 309 -2.32 -3.74 -4.42
CA THR A 309 -2.50 -4.11 -5.83
C THR A 309 -1.25 -3.75 -6.65
N PRO A 310 -1.13 -4.18 -7.92
CA PRO A 310 -0.03 -3.70 -8.75
C PRO A 310 -0.27 -2.24 -9.17
N LEU A 311 0.82 -1.55 -9.51
CA LEU A 311 0.75 -0.17 -9.99
C LEU A 311 0.05 -0.11 -11.36
N THR A 312 -0.82 0.88 -11.51
CA THR A 312 -1.39 1.31 -12.79
C THR A 312 -1.11 2.78 -13.03
N ALA A 313 -1.28 3.26 -14.26
CA ALA A 313 -1.13 4.67 -14.57
C ALA A 313 -2.24 5.50 -13.92
N GLY A 314 -1.91 6.68 -13.39
CA GLY A 314 -2.87 7.58 -12.75
C GLY A 314 -2.66 7.74 -11.24
N ARG A 315 -3.71 8.21 -10.56
CA ARG A 315 -3.71 8.57 -9.13
C ARG A 315 -4.84 7.93 -8.31
N THR A 316 -5.73 7.15 -8.93
CA THR A 316 -6.99 6.67 -8.35
C THR A 316 -6.96 5.19 -7.98
N GLY A 317 -5.77 4.63 -7.76
CA GLY A 317 -5.58 3.23 -7.40
C GLY A 317 -5.76 2.25 -8.56
N ASN A 318 -5.77 0.97 -8.23
CA ASN A 318 -6.00 -0.14 -9.14
C ASN A 318 -6.98 -1.14 -8.50
N PRO A 319 -8.19 -1.37 -9.04
CA PRO A 319 -8.75 -0.68 -10.21
C PRO A 319 -8.95 0.81 -9.92
N PRO A 320 -8.94 1.67 -10.95
CA PRO A 320 -9.19 3.09 -10.78
C PRO A 320 -10.63 3.32 -10.29
N SER A 321 -10.78 4.13 -9.23
CA SER A 321 -12.08 4.61 -8.73
C SER A 321 -12.66 5.75 -9.57
#